data_AF-A0AA40GG58-F1
#
_entry.id   AF-A0AA40GG58-F1
#
_cell.length_a   1.000
_cell.length_b   1.000
_cell.length_c   1.000
_cell.angle_alpha   90.00
_cell.angle_beta   90.00
_cell.angle_gamma   90.00
#
_symmetry.space_group_name_H-M   'P 1'
#
loop_
_entity.id
_entity.type
_entity.pdbx_description
1 polymer ?
#
loop_
_entity_poly.entity_id
_entity_poly.type
_entity_poly.pdbx_seq_one_letter_code
_entity_poly.pdbx_strand_id
1 'polypeptide(L)'
;MSLLAIVMGGSWLTFVLSMCLTTIVMILLVRRGKFLYALRRVPHPPAFPIIGNAHLLCCSPEEAFKKMIKWGKKFGDIYLIWVGMRPFIFLYKAEAIQPLLSSSVHIDKSLEYEYLRPWLGSGLVTSTGEKWHFRRKLLTPTFHSGLLEIYLKTTIREAQILISCLSKEVGKPEFDIVPYAKRATLDIICGKARC
;
A
#
# COMPACT_ATOMS: atom_id res chain seq x y z
N MET A 1 19.97 -48.11 8.75
CA MET A 1 19.49 -48.54 10.08
C MET A 1 19.22 -47.40 11.07
N SER A 2 19.41 -46.11 10.71
CA SER A 2 19.26 -44.98 11.64
C SER A 2 17.91 -44.23 11.54
N LEU A 3 17.24 -44.19 10.39
CA LEU A 3 15.93 -43.50 10.27
C LEU A 3 14.77 -44.28 10.90
N LEU A 4 14.77 -45.61 10.74
CA LEU A 4 13.73 -46.49 11.30
C LEU A 4 13.77 -46.54 12.84
N ALA A 5 14.96 -46.44 13.46
CA ALA A 5 15.09 -46.41 14.91
C ALA A 5 14.54 -45.11 15.54
N ILE A 6 14.66 -43.97 14.85
CA ILE A 6 14.08 -42.69 15.29
C ILE A 6 12.54 -42.72 15.19
N VAL A 7 12.00 -43.40 14.18
CA VAL A 7 10.56 -43.58 14.01
C VAL A 7 9.99 -44.60 15.00
N MET A 8 10.73 -45.67 15.31
CA MET A 8 10.27 -46.74 16.22
C MET A 8 10.48 -46.44 17.71
N GLY A 9 11.31 -45.46 18.07
CA GLY A 9 11.51 -44.99 19.45
C GLY A 9 10.72 -43.73 19.84
N GLY A 10 9.91 -43.19 18.92
CA GLY A 10 9.15 -41.97 19.14
C GLY A 10 7.93 -42.19 20.03
N SER A 11 7.80 -41.40 21.11
CA SER A 11 6.56 -41.33 21.90
C SER A 11 5.34 -41.08 20.98
N TRP A 12 4.17 -41.63 21.31
CA TRP A 12 2.90 -41.43 20.58
C TRP A 12 2.65 -39.97 20.19
N LEU A 13 3.14 -39.04 21.03
CA LEU A 13 3.11 -37.61 20.80
C LEU A 13 3.80 -37.20 19.48
N THR A 14 4.95 -37.80 19.14
CA THR A 14 5.70 -37.49 17.90
C THR A 14 4.93 -37.87 16.65
N PHE A 15 4.22 -39.00 16.68
CA PHE A 15 3.35 -39.43 15.58
C PHE A 15 2.16 -38.49 15.41
N VAL A 16 1.50 -38.11 16.51
CA VAL A 16 0.38 -37.16 16.48
C VAL A 16 0.83 -35.80 15.96
N LEU A 17 1.95 -35.26 16.45
CA LEU A 17 2.49 -33.98 15.98
C LEU A 17 2.88 -34.03 14.49
N SER A 18 3.50 -35.12 14.03
CA SER A 18 3.84 -35.31 12.61
C SER A 18 2.59 -35.40 11.72
N MET A 19 1.56 -36.12 12.15
CA MET A 19 0.27 -36.21 11.43
C MET A 19 -0.44 -34.85 11.37
N CYS A 20 -0.44 -34.09 12.47
CA CYS A 20 -0.97 -32.72 12.49
C CYS A 20 -0.19 -31.81 11.54
N LEU A 21 1.15 -31.87 11.57
CA LEU A 21 2.01 -31.05 10.71
C LEU A 21 1.78 -31.36 9.22
N THR A 22 1.74 -32.64 8.84
CA THR A 22 1.49 -33.04 7.44
C THR A 22 0.11 -32.61 6.98
N THR A 23 -0.92 -32.74 7.82
CA THR A 23 -2.29 -32.29 7.52
C THR A 23 -2.33 -30.76 7.33
N ILE A 24 -1.69 -29.99 8.22
CA ILE A 24 -1.59 -28.53 8.10
C ILE A 24 -0.88 -28.16 6.79
N VAL A 25 0.26 -28.78 6.48
CA VAL A 25 1.00 -28.53 5.24
C VAL A 25 0.13 -28.85 4.01
N MET A 26 -0.57 -29.98 3.99
CA MET A 26 -1.48 -30.33 2.90
C MET A 26 -2.61 -29.31 2.74
N ILE A 27 -3.23 -28.86 3.83
CA ILE A 27 -4.25 -27.81 3.80
C ILE A 27 -3.67 -26.51 3.22
N LEU A 28 -2.47 -26.10 3.64
CA LEU A 28 -1.81 -24.89 3.13
C LEU A 28 -1.48 -25.01 1.64
N LEU A 29 -1.01 -26.18 1.18
CA LEU A 29 -0.73 -26.45 -0.24
C LEU A 29 -2.00 -26.42 -1.07
N VAL A 30 -3.09 -27.04 -0.62
CA VAL A 30 -4.40 -26.99 -1.31
C VAL A 30 -4.93 -25.56 -1.36
N ARG A 31 -4.88 -24.81 -0.26
CA ARG A 31 -5.28 -23.39 -0.23
C ARG A 31 -4.45 -22.56 -1.20
N ARG A 32 -3.12 -22.75 -1.21
CA ARG A 32 -2.21 -22.07 -2.13
C ARG A 32 -2.50 -22.46 -3.59
N GLY A 33 -2.75 -23.73 -3.88
CA GLY A 33 -3.09 -24.22 -5.21
C GLY A 33 -4.39 -23.62 -5.73
N LYS A 34 -5.46 -23.61 -4.92
CA LYS A 34 -6.73 -22.95 -5.25
C LYS A 34 -6.55 -21.47 -5.54
N PHE A 35 -5.75 -20.79 -4.72
CA PHE A 35 -5.46 -19.37 -4.89
C PHE A 35 -4.69 -19.08 -6.19
N LEU A 36 -3.63 -19.83 -6.48
CA LEU A 36 -2.88 -19.72 -7.74
C LEU A 36 -3.75 -20.04 -8.96
N TYR A 37 -4.62 -21.04 -8.83
CA TYR A 37 -5.57 -21.41 -9.88
C TYR A 37 -6.57 -20.29 -10.18
N ALA A 38 -7.05 -19.56 -9.17
CA ALA A 38 -7.91 -18.40 -9.35
C ALA A 38 -7.20 -17.28 -10.13
N LEU A 39 -5.88 -17.14 -9.96
CA LEU A 39 -5.07 -16.12 -10.62
C LEU A 39 -4.50 -16.54 -11.98
N ARG A 40 -4.66 -17.80 -12.40
CA ARG A 40 -4.00 -18.38 -13.59
C ARG A 40 -4.30 -17.65 -14.90
N ARG A 41 -5.39 -16.90 -14.97
CA ARG A 41 -5.82 -16.15 -16.16
C ARG A 41 -5.43 -14.68 -16.11
N VAL A 42 -4.91 -14.18 -14.99
CA VAL A 42 -4.49 -12.79 -14.86
C VAL A 42 -3.12 -12.63 -15.50
N PRO A 43 -2.97 -11.78 -16.54
CA PRO A 43 -1.68 -11.54 -17.17
C PRO A 43 -0.65 -11.02 -16.16
N HIS A 44 0.60 -11.46 -16.27
CA HIS A 44 1.70 -10.97 -15.44
C HIS A 44 3.02 -10.99 -16.20
N PRO A 45 3.99 -10.13 -15.84
CA PRO A 45 5.35 -10.27 -16.35
C PRO A 45 5.98 -11.58 -15.87
N PRO A 46 6.95 -12.14 -16.62
CA PRO A 46 7.69 -13.33 -16.19
C PRO A 46 8.23 -13.16 -14.76
N ALA A 47 7.88 -14.10 -13.89
CA ALA A 47 8.13 -14.04 -12.46
C ALA A 47 9.05 -15.19 -12.05
N PHE A 48 10.09 -14.91 -11.27
CA PHE A 48 10.97 -15.96 -10.76
C PHE A 48 10.31 -16.76 -9.63
N PRO A 49 10.70 -18.03 -9.44
CA PRO A 49 10.28 -18.80 -8.28
C PRO A 49 10.61 -18.05 -6.98
N ILE A 50 9.69 -18.09 -6.01
CA ILE A 50 9.81 -17.49 -4.66
C ILE A 50 9.85 -15.96 -4.63
N ILE A 51 10.73 -15.31 -5.41
CA ILE A 51 10.95 -13.85 -5.41
C ILE A 51 9.93 -13.10 -6.30
N GLY A 52 9.41 -13.77 -7.33
CA GLY A 52 8.49 -13.18 -8.27
C GLY A 52 9.14 -12.09 -9.14
N ASN A 53 8.48 -10.95 -9.24
CA ASN A 53 8.90 -9.76 -9.97
C ASN A 53 9.62 -8.72 -9.10
N ALA A 54 9.93 -9.02 -7.83
CA ALA A 54 10.54 -8.05 -6.91
C ALA A 54 11.85 -7.46 -7.47
N HIS A 55 12.66 -8.27 -8.16
CA HIS A 55 13.87 -7.82 -8.85
C HIS A 55 13.63 -6.72 -9.90
N LEU A 56 12.45 -6.70 -10.53
CA LEU A 56 12.05 -5.66 -11.48
C LEU A 56 11.67 -4.36 -10.77
N LEU A 57 11.38 -4.40 -9.47
CA LEU A 57 11.00 -3.26 -8.64
C LEU A 57 12.16 -2.72 -7.81
N CYS A 58 13.33 -3.37 -7.83
CA CYS A 58 14.57 -2.87 -7.24
C CYS A 58 15.17 -1.71 -8.07
N CYS A 59 14.45 -0.61 -8.16
CA CYS A 59 14.87 0.61 -8.86
C CYS A 59 14.35 1.86 -8.14
N SER A 60 14.62 3.05 -8.68
CA SER A 60 14.03 4.28 -8.15
C SER A 60 12.49 4.22 -8.22
N PRO A 61 11.77 4.95 -7.33
CA PRO A 61 10.32 5.01 -7.36
C PRO A 61 9.75 5.47 -8.70
N GLU A 62 10.43 6.42 -9.35
CA GLU A 62 10.05 6.91 -10.67
C GLU A 62 10.13 5.81 -11.74
N GLU A 63 11.22 5.05 -11.76
CA GLU A 63 11.37 3.94 -12.70
C GLU A 63 10.40 2.79 -12.41
N ALA A 64 10.11 2.53 -11.13
CA ALA A 64 9.08 1.58 -10.75
C ALA A 64 7.70 2.02 -11.26
N PHE A 65 7.37 3.31 -11.14
CA PHE A 65 6.13 3.87 -11.66
C PHE A 65 6.03 3.79 -13.18
N LYS A 66 7.10 4.13 -13.91
CA LYS A 66 7.17 3.96 -15.37
C LYS A 66 6.98 2.51 -15.79
N LYS A 67 7.57 1.55 -15.06
CA LYS A 67 7.38 0.11 -15.30
C LYS A 67 5.92 -0.31 -15.11
N MET A 68 5.25 0.15 -14.05
CA MET A 68 3.82 -0.12 -13.83
C MET A 68 2.96 0.41 -14.98
N ILE A 69 3.19 1.66 -15.43
CA ILE A 69 2.49 2.20 -16.60
C ILE A 69 2.75 1.35 -17.86
N LYS A 70 4.01 0.97 -18.11
CA LYS A 70 4.38 0.13 -19.26
C LYS A 70 3.68 -1.24 -19.21
N TRP A 71 3.58 -1.84 -18.03
CA TRP A 71 2.87 -3.10 -17.85
C TRP A 71 1.36 -2.95 -18.02
N GLY A 72 0.74 -1.87 -17.53
CA GLY A 72 -0.66 -1.56 -17.81
C GLY A 72 -0.95 -1.46 -19.31
N LYS A 73 -0.08 -0.79 -20.07
CA LYS A 73 -0.20 -0.72 -21.54
C LYS A 73 -0.01 -2.08 -22.22
N LYS A 74 0.88 -2.93 -21.69
CA LYS A 74 1.23 -4.22 -22.30
C LYS A 74 0.21 -5.32 -22.01
N PHE A 75 -0.24 -5.41 -20.76
CA PHE A 75 -1.08 -6.50 -20.27
C PHE A 75 -2.57 -6.12 -20.22
N GLY A 76 -2.88 -4.84 -20.42
CA GLY A 76 -4.23 -4.32 -20.48
C GLY A 76 -4.77 -3.96 -19.09
N ASP A 77 -6.09 -4.08 -18.96
CA ASP A 77 -6.87 -3.44 -17.91
C ASP A 77 -6.67 -4.03 -16.51
N ILE A 78 -6.27 -5.31 -16.46
CA ILE A 78 -6.03 -6.07 -15.24
C ILE A 78 -4.74 -6.86 -15.44
N TYR A 79 -3.78 -6.65 -14.56
CA TYR A 79 -2.57 -7.47 -14.52
C TYR A 79 -2.09 -7.69 -13.10
N LEU A 80 -1.19 -8.64 -12.96
CA LEU A 80 -0.65 -9.10 -11.70
C LEU A 80 0.86 -8.85 -11.64
N ILE A 81 1.35 -8.45 -10.47
CA ILE A 81 2.78 -8.46 -10.12
C ILE A 81 2.96 -9.35 -8.90
N TRP A 82 3.91 -10.28 -8.97
CA TRP A 82 4.33 -11.06 -7.80
C TRP A 82 5.45 -10.33 -7.06
N VAL A 83 5.28 -10.07 -5.77
CA VAL A 83 6.36 -9.63 -4.89
C VAL A 83 6.56 -10.69 -3.83
N GLY A 84 7.63 -11.47 -3.98
CA GLY A 84 7.77 -12.70 -3.24
C GLY A 84 6.63 -13.68 -3.57
N MET A 85 6.00 -14.21 -2.51
CA MET A 85 4.84 -15.09 -2.62
C MET A 85 3.49 -14.34 -2.61
N ARG A 86 3.50 -13.00 -2.67
CA ARG A 86 2.29 -12.17 -2.61
C ARG A 86 1.93 -11.60 -3.99
N PRO A 87 0.68 -11.76 -4.44
CA PRO A 87 0.20 -11.14 -5.67
C PRO A 87 -0.34 -9.74 -5.43
N PHE A 88 0.01 -8.81 -6.32
CA PHE A 88 -0.54 -7.46 -6.41
C PHE A 88 -1.30 -7.34 -7.72
N ILE A 89 -2.62 -7.23 -7.65
CA ILE A 89 -3.48 -7.04 -8.82
C ILE A 89 -3.65 -5.56 -9.06
N PHE A 90 -3.30 -5.12 -10.26
CA PHE A 90 -3.44 -3.76 -10.72
C PHE A 90 -4.67 -3.66 -11.62
N LEU A 91 -5.50 -2.66 -11.37
CA LEU A 91 -6.72 -2.39 -12.11
C LEU A 91 -6.60 -0.99 -12.72
N TYR A 92 -6.82 -0.88 -14.03
CA TYR A 92 -6.70 0.38 -14.78
C TYR A 92 -8.03 0.90 -15.33
N LYS A 93 -9.04 0.03 -15.47
CA LYS A 93 -10.37 0.40 -15.96
C LYS A 93 -11.33 0.76 -14.85
N ALA A 94 -12.10 1.82 -15.04
CA ALA A 94 -13.08 2.31 -14.07
C ALA A 94 -14.12 1.22 -13.74
N GLU A 95 -14.53 0.43 -14.72
CA GLU A 95 -15.53 -0.64 -14.56
C GLU A 95 -15.05 -1.75 -13.61
N ALA A 96 -13.72 -2.02 -13.58
CA ALA A 96 -13.13 -2.98 -12.66
C ALA A 96 -12.87 -2.39 -11.27
N ILE A 97 -12.56 -1.10 -11.19
CA ILE A 97 -12.25 -0.39 -9.94
C ILE A 97 -13.51 -0.06 -9.15
N GLN A 98 -14.59 0.35 -9.82
CA GLN A 98 -15.80 0.87 -9.20
C GLN A 98 -16.41 -0.10 -8.16
N PRO A 99 -16.62 -1.41 -8.46
CA PRO A 99 -17.21 -2.33 -7.49
C PRO A 99 -16.39 -2.48 -6.20
N LEU A 100 -15.06 -2.33 -6.29
CA LEU A 100 -14.17 -2.40 -5.14
C LEU A 100 -14.23 -1.11 -4.32
N LEU A 101 -14.16 0.06 -4.97
CA LEU A 101 -14.18 1.35 -4.26
C LEU A 101 -15.54 1.72 -3.70
N SER A 102 -16.64 1.23 -4.28
CA SER A 102 -17.99 1.43 -3.76
C SER A 102 -18.38 0.41 -2.68
N SER A 103 -17.58 -0.63 -2.46
CA SER A 103 -17.89 -1.67 -1.48
C SER A 103 -17.66 -1.18 -0.06
N SER A 104 -18.65 -1.39 0.81
CA SER A 104 -18.50 -1.25 2.27
C SER A 104 -17.83 -2.46 2.92
N VAL A 105 -17.66 -3.55 2.17
CA VAL A 105 -17.08 -4.82 2.66
C VAL A 105 -15.56 -4.83 2.48
N HIS A 106 -15.06 -4.36 1.34
CA HIS A 106 -13.63 -4.41 0.99
C HIS A 106 -12.87 -3.13 1.40
N ILE A 107 -13.00 -2.74 2.66
CA ILE A 107 -12.40 -1.51 3.21
C ILE A 107 -11.08 -1.73 3.97
N ASP A 108 -10.67 -2.99 4.08
CA ASP A 108 -9.46 -3.37 4.81
C ASP A 108 -8.19 -2.81 4.16
N LYS A 109 -7.23 -2.44 5.01
CA LYS A 109 -5.92 -1.97 4.58
C LYS A 109 -5.03 -3.16 4.27
N SER A 110 -4.21 -3.00 3.25
CA SER A 110 -3.22 -4.00 2.90
C SER A 110 -2.14 -4.07 3.98
N LEU A 111 -1.40 -5.19 4.03
CA LEU A 111 -0.37 -5.43 5.05
C LEU A 111 0.75 -4.39 5.01
N GLU A 112 0.92 -3.70 3.88
CA GLU A 112 1.88 -2.62 3.70
C GLU A 112 1.59 -1.42 4.61
N TYR A 113 0.34 -1.23 5.05
CA TYR A 113 0.00 -0.20 6.04
C TYR A 113 0.55 -0.50 7.44
N GLU A 114 0.91 -1.75 7.74
CA GLU A 114 1.55 -2.10 9.02
C GLU A 114 2.92 -1.41 9.17
N TYR A 115 3.62 -1.16 8.06
CA TYR A 115 4.88 -0.40 8.08
C TYR A 115 4.70 1.06 8.51
N LEU A 116 3.49 1.61 8.38
CA LEU A 116 3.17 2.98 8.79
C LEU A 116 2.75 3.07 10.26
N ARG A 117 2.35 1.96 10.89
CA ARG A 117 1.82 1.97 12.26
C ARG A 117 2.82 2.42 13.33
N PRO A 118 4.13 2.09 13.28
CA PRO A 118 5.08 2.60 14.27
C PRO A 118 5.15 4.13 14.31
N TRP A 119 4.90 4.79 13.17
CA TRP A 119 4.94 6.25 13.05
C TRP A 119 3.56 6.89 13.26
N LEU A 120 2.52 6.41 12.58
CA LEU A 120 1.19 7.02 12.56
C LEU A 120 0.22 6.41 13.58
N GLY A 121 0.65 5.38 14.30
CA GLY A 121 -0.19 4.59 15.18
C GLY A 121 -1.34 3.91 14.42
N SER A 122 -2.39 3.58 15.16
CA SER A 122 -3.68 3.20 14.60
C SER A 122 -4.52 4.48 14.53
N GLY A 123 -4.47 5.22 13.42
CA GLY A 123 -5.19 6.47 13.11
C GLY A 123 -6.15 6.29 11.92
N LEU A 124 -6.72 7.36 11.36
CA LEU A 124 -7.69 7.27 10.24
C LEU A 124 -7.12 6.54 9.00
N VAL A 125 -5.83 6.75 8.70
CA VAL A 125 -5.16 6.17 7.52
C VAL A 125 -4.87 4.68 7.70
N THR A 126 -4.59 4.24 8.93
CA THR A 126 -4.09 2.88 9.23
C THR A 126 -5.12 1.97 9.91
N SER A 127 -6.23 2.51 10.43
CA SER A 127 -7.31 1.70 11.03
C SER A 127 -8.28 1.14 9.98
N THR A 128 -8.94 0.02 10.32
CA THR A 128 -10.02 -0.64 9.54
C THR A 128 -11.28 -0.84 10.39
N GLY A 129 -12.37 -1.31 9.76
CA GLY A 129 -13.62 -1.68 10.43
C GLY A 129 -14.27 -0.57 11.26
N GLU A 130 -14.91 -0.95 12.37
CA GLU A 130 -15.62 -0.02 13.27
C GLU A 130 -14.75 1.16 13.75
N LYS A 131 -13.48 0.89 14.06
CA LYS A 131 -12.55 1.93 14.52
C LYS A 131 -12.32 3.01 13.46
N TRP A 132 -12.25 2.60 12.20
CA TRP A 132 -12.14 3.52 11.07
C TRP A 132 -13.45 4.28 10.85
N HIS A 133 -14.61 3.59 10.88
CA HIS A 133 -15.92 4.20 10.71
C HIS A 133 -16.19 5.29 11.76
N PHE A 134 -15.96 4.99 13.03
CA PHE A 134 -16.14 5.93 14.13
C PHE A 134 -15.31 7.21 13.93
N ARG A 135 -14.02 7.05 13.60
CA ARG A 135 -13.12 8.20 13.41
C ARG A 135 -13.44 8.99 12.15
N ARG A 136 -13.83 8.32 11.07
CA ARG A 136 -14.26 9.00 9.85
C ARG A 136 -15.49 9.84 10.13
N LYS A 137 -16.50 9.28 10.83
CA LYS A 137 -17.70 10.00 11.25
C LYS A 137 -17.36 11.22 12.12
N LEU A 138 -16.40 11.07 13.05
CA LEU A 138 -15.96 12.16 13.92
C LEU A 138 -15.23 13.28 13.16
N LEU A 139 -14.39 12.94 12.18
CA LEU A 139 -13.52 13.90 11.49
C LEU A 139 -14.15 14.51 10.23
N THR A 140 -15.08 13.84 9.54
CA THR A 140 -15.69 14.37 8.31
C THR A 140 -16.28 15.79 8.46
N PRO A 141 -16.92 16.17 9.58
CA PRO A 141 -17.41 17.54 9.76
C PRO A 141 -16.33 18.62 9.71
N THR A 142 -15.07 18.30 10.08
CA THR A 142 -13.97 19.27 10.03
C THR A 142 -13.52 19.59 8.61
N PHE A 143 -13.92 18.78 7.63
CA PHE A 143 -13.65 19.00 6.22
C PHE A 143 -14.89 19.46 5.45
N HIS A 144 -15.94 19.91 6.15
CA HIS A 144 -17.12 20.48 5.53
C HIS A 144 -16.80 21.88 4.96
N SER A 145 -17.40 22.22 3.82
CA SER A 145 -17.13 23.45 3.07
C SER A 145 -17.34 24.73 3.88
N GLY A 146 -18.23 24.73 4.88
CA GLY A 146 -18.44 25.87 5.77
C GLY A 146 -17.21 26.27 6.62
N LEU A 147 -16.24 25.37 6.81
CA LEU A 147 -14.98 25.67 7.51
C LEU A 147 -13.88 26.14 6.55
N LEU A 148 -14.12 26.11 5.24
CA LEU A 148 -13.14 26.48 4.23
C LEU A 148 -12.68 27.93 4.39
N GLU A 149 -13.58 28.84 4.78
CA GLU A 149 -13.24 30.25 5.02
C GLU A 149 -12.18 30.43 6.12
N ILE A 150 -12.21 29.57 7.14
CA ILE A 150 -11.22 29.58 8.23
C ILE A 150 -9.86 29.11 7.70
N TYR A 151 -9.84 28.03 6.91
CA TYR A 151 -8.61 27.50 6.31
C TYR A 151 -8.03 28.43 5.24
N LEU A 152 -8.87 29.15 4.51
CA LEU A 152 -8.44 30.09 3.46
C LEU A 152 -7.64 31.25 4.05
N LYS A 153 -7.99 31.77 5.22
CA LYS A 153 -7.21 32.85 5.87
C LYS A 153 -5.75 32.43 6.11
N THR A 154 -5.54 31.24 6.67
CA THR A 154 -4.20 30.67 6.87
C THR A 154 -3.52 30.40 5.54
N THR A 155 -4.24 29.80 4.59
CA THR A 155 -3.70 29.44 3.27
C THR A 155 -3.22 30.66 2.49
N ILE A 156 -4.00 31.75 2.47
CA ILE A 156 -3.63 33.00 1.81
C ILE A 156 -2.36 33.57 2.44
N ARG A 157 -2.28 33.60 3.77
CA ARG A 157 -1.10 34.11 4.49
C ARG A 157 0.15 33.32 4.14
N GLU A 158 0.11 31.98 4.20
CA GLU A 158 1.27 31.14 3.85
C GLU A 158 1.59 31.19 2.35
N ALA A 159 0.59 31.36 1.49
CA ALA A 159 0.80 31.56 0.05
C ALA A 159 1.57 32.86 -0.24
N GLN A 160 1.28 33.96 0.49
CA GLN A 160 2.06 35.20 0.35
C GLN A 160 3.51 35.02 0.79
N ILE A 161 3.75 34.29 1.88
CA ILE A 161 5.12 33.95 2.32
C ILE A 161 5.82 33.11 1.25
N LEU A 162 5.16 32.09 0.71
CA LEU A 162 5.68 31.29 -0.40
C LEU A 162 6.04 32.17 -1.60
N ILE A 163 5.17 33.07 -2.03
CA ILE A 163 5.44 34.02 -3.14
C ILE A 163 6.67 34.86 -2.83
N SER A 164 6.80 35.39 -1.62
CA SER A 164 7.97 36.19 -1.20
C SER A 164 9.28 35.39 -1.16
N CYS A 165 9.21 34.08 -0.91
CA CYS A 165 10.35 33.19 -0.98
C CYS A 165 10.74 32.88 -2.43
N LEU A 166 9.74 32.68 -3.30
CA LEU A 166 9.95 32.40 -4.72
C LEU A 166 10.42 33.62 -5.50
N SER A 167 10.05 34.83 -5.08
CA SER A 167 10.52 36.06 -5.74
C SER A 167 12.05 36.20 -5.72
N LYS A 168 12.73 35.59 -4.74
CA LYS A 168 14.20 35.54 -4.64
C LYS A 168 14.86 34.61 -5.66
N GLU A 169 14.07 33.74 -6.28
CA GLU A 169 14.53 32.81 -7.32
C GLU A 169 14.32 33.38 -8.73
N VAL A 170 13.63 34.52 -8.87
CA VAL A 170 13.39 35.18 -10.16
C VAL A 170 14.71 35.60 -10.81
N GLY A 171 14.85 35.29 -12.09
CA GLY A 171 16.06 35.58 -12.88
C GLY A 171 17.12 34.47 -12.84
N LYS A 172 16.94 33.43 -12.02
CA LYS A 172 17.76 32.21 -12.09
C LYS A 172 17.31 31.33 -13.27
N PRO A 173 18.22 30.59 -13.93
CA PRO A 173 17.87 29.73 -15.06
C PRO A 173 16.96 28.57 -14.67
N GLU A 174 17.16 28.00 -13.47
CA GLU A 174 16.34 26.93 -12.91
C GLU A 174 16.48 26.88 -11.38
N PHE A 175 15.49 26.33 -10.68
CA PHE A 175 15.53 26.03 -9.24
C PHE A 175 14.55 24.91 -8.88
N ASP A 176 14.80 24.21 -7.77
CA ASP A 176 13.91 23.15 -7.25
C ASP A 176 12.79 23.75 -6.38
N ILE A 177 11.55 23.59 -6.80
CA ILE A 177 10.35 24.05 -6.08
C ILE A 177 9.95 23.15 -4.91
N VAL A 178 10.35 21.87 -4.92
CA VAL A 178 9.87 20.85 -3.98
C VAL A 178 10.10 21.24 -2.51
N PRO A 179 11.27 21.80 -2.11
CA PRO A 179 11.48 22.24 -0.73
C PRO A 179 10.53 23.37 -0.30
N TYR A 180 10.24 24.32 -1.20
CA TYR A 180 9.32 25.43 -0.92
C TYR A 180 7.89 24.93 -0.77
N ALA A 181 7.43 24.07 -1.68
CA ALA A 181 6.09 23.49 -1.63
C ALA A 181 5.89 22.62 -0.37
N LYS A 182 6.89 21.82 0.01
CA LYS A 182 6.85 20.99 1.22
C LYS A 182 6.71 21.85 2.48
N ARG A 183 7.51 22.92 2.61
CA ARG A 183 7.43 23.85 3.75
C ARG A 183 6.08 24.55 3.81
N ALA A 184 5.67 25.19 2.73
CA ALA A 184 4.39 25.89 2.66
C ALA A 184 3.20 24.96 2.99
N THR A 185 3.21 23.72 2.48
CA THR A 185 2.16 22.73 2.80
C THR A 185 2.14 22.40 4.30
N LEU A 186 3.31 22.22 4.91
CA LEU A 186 3.42 21.92 6.35
C LEU A 186 2.95 23.12 7.20
N ASP A 187 3.32 24.34 6.82
CA ASP A 187 2.93 25.56 7.55
C ASP A 187 1.41 25.80 7.46
N ILE A 188 0.81 25.53 6.29
CA ILE A 188 -0.65 25.56 6.11
C ILE A 188 -1.32 24.53 7.02
N ILE A 189 -0.84 23.28 7.04
CA ILE A 189 -1.43 22.20 7.85
C ILE A 189 -1.27 22.46 9.35
N CYS A 190 -0.10 22.92 9.78
CA CYS A 190 0.20 23.17 11.19
C CYS A 190 -0.37 24.50 11.71
N GLY A 191 -0.78 25.41 10.82
CA GLY A 191 -1.18 26.77 11.19
C GLY A 191 -0.07 27.54 11.90
N LYS A 192 1.21 27.19 11.65
CA LYS A 192 2.38 27.82 12.27
C LYS A 192 3.24 28.45 11.17
N ALA A 193 3.36 29.77 11.21
CA ALA A 193 4.25 30.51 10.32
C ALA A 193 5.70 30.31 10.79
N ARG A 194 6.54 29.64 10.00
CA ARG A 194 7.99 29.68 10.19
C ARG A 194 8.68 29.77 8.83
N CYS A 195 9.51 30.81 8.66
CA CYS A 195 10.49 30.86 7.58
C CYS A 195 11.45 29.68 7.64
#